data_AF-A0A6J4NP29-F1
#
_entry.id   AF-A0A6J4NP29-F1
#
_cell.length_a   1.000
_cell.length_b   1.000
_cell.length_c   1.000
_cell.angle_alpha   90.00
_cell.angle_beta   90.00
_cell.angle_gamma   90.00
#
_symmetry.space_group_name_H-M   'P 1'
#
loop_
_entity.id
_entity.type
_entity.pdbx_description
1 polymer ?
#
loop_
_entity_poly.entity_id
_entity_poly.type
_entity_poly.pdbx_seq_one_letter_code
_entity_poly.pdbx_strand_id
1 'polypeptide(L)'
;MGQIEFPSEPNWQPLRLVLPDEKLRDEFMFMGTFVAAEEEGAARIELYKHQSSRLYLNVDADGNCYVYDGANAARGENPYRKISRREALGIFAVSVGDNRSSVIS
;
A
#
# COMPACT_ATOMS: atom_id res chain seq x y z
N MET A 1 17.77 -6.26 -7.46
CA MET A 1 16.54 -6.91 -6.96
C MET A 1 16.39 -6.60 -5.48
N GLY A 2 15.26 -5.99 -5.08
CA GLY A 2 15.02 -5.63 -3.67
C GLY A 2 14.58 -6.82 -2.81
N GLN A 3 14.49 -6.61 -1.51
CA GLN A 3 14.08 -7.63 -0.53
C GLN A 3 12.95 -7.12 0.36
N ILE A 4 12.19 -8.05 0.96
CA ILE A 4 11.19 -7.70 1.99
C ILE A 4 11.81 -7.91 3.37
N GLU A 5 11.81 -6.87 4.17
CA GLU A 5 12.20 -6.87 5.57
C GLU A 5 10.96 -6.90 6.47
N PHE A 6 11.09 -7.53 7.63
CA PHE A 6 10.07 -7.57 8.67
C PHE A 6 10.62 -6.93 9.95
N PRO A 7 10.58 -5.59 10.07
CA PRO A 7 11.05 -4.91 11.26
C PRO A 7 10.25 -5.34 12.50
N SER A 8 10.86 -5.24 13.69
CA SER A 8 10.21 -5.53 14.96
C SER A 8 9.02 -4.60 15.24
N GLU A 9 9.07 -3.38 14.72
CA GLU A 9 8.00 -2.39 14.84
C GLU A 9 7.55 -1.92 13.45
N PRO A 10 6.24 -2.00 13.15
CA PRO A 10 5.69 -1.45 11.91
C PRO A 10 5.82 0.07 11.83
N ASN A 11 6.24 0.58 10.68
CA ASN A 11 6.14 2.00 10.39
C ASN A 11 4.75 2.33 9.84
N TRP A 12 3.94 3.10 10.58
CA TRP A 12 2.59 3.51 10.15
C TRP A 12 2.53 4.96 9.62
N GLN A 13 3.62 5.71 9.68
CA GLN A 13 3.62 7.12 9.26
C GLN A 13 3.23 7.30 7.77
N PRO A 14 3.75 6.51 6.82
CA PRO A 14 3.34 6.59 5.41
C PRO A 14 1.84 6.41 5.20
N LEU A 15 1.22 5.44 5.88
CA LEU A 15 -0.21 5.21 5.80
C LEU A 15 -1.02 6.43 6.26
N ARG A 16 -0.55 7.15 7.29
CA ARG A 16 -1.21 8.37 7.82
C ARG A 16 -1.19 9.52 6.83
N LEU A 17 -0.19 9.61 5.96
CA LEU A 17 -0.12 10.64 4.91
C LEU A 17 -1.18 10.40 3.82
N VAL A 18 -1.46 9.14 3.51
CA VAL A 18 -2.37 8.73 2.43
C VAL A 18 -3.82 8.59 2.91
N LEU A 19 -4.04 8.07 4.12
CA LEU A 19 -5.36 7.88 4.72
C LEU A 19 -5.52 8.78 5.95
N PRO A 20 -6.29 9.89 5.85
CA PRO A 20 -6.47 10.80 6.97
C PRO A 20 -7.41 10.25 8.06
N ASP A 21 -8.32 9.33 7.72
CA ASP A 21 -9.27 8.71 8.65
C ASP A 21 -8.59 7.62 9.50
N GLU A 22 -8.59 7.80 10.83
CA GLU A 22 -8.05 6.85 11.79
C GLU A 22 -8.71 5.48 11.74
N LYS A 23 -10.04 5.42 11.61
CA LYS A 23 -10.78 4.15 11.63
C LYS A 23 -10.43 3.28 10.44
N LEU A 24 -10.23 3.90 9.28
CA LEU A 24 -9.79 3.18 8.08
C LEU A 24 -8.37 2.64 8.24
N ARG A 25 -7.50 3.30 9.03
CA ARG A 25 -6.12 2.82 9.27
C ARG A 25 -6.10 1.56 10.13
N ASP A 26 -7.02 1.43 11.09
CA ASP A 26 -7.15 0.25 11.95
C ASP A 26 -7.57 -1.01 11.17
N GLU A 27 -8.11 -0.84 9.96
CA GLU A 27 -8.46 -1.94 9.06
C GLU A 27 -7.25 -2.47 8.25
N PHE A 28 -6.05 -1.90 8.42
CA PHE A 28 -4.84 -2.36 7.74
C PHE A 28 -3.95 -3.20 8.64
N MET A 29 -3.23 -4.13 8.02
CA MET A 29 -2.14 -4.90 8.60
C MET A 29 -0.85 -4.52 7.90
N PHE A 30 0.22 -4.38 8.67
CA PHE A 30 1.56 -4.23 8.14
C PHE A 30 2.08 -5.59 7.65
N MET A 31 2.59 -5.63 6.42
CA MET A 31 3.05 -6.84 5.74
C MET A 31 4.57 -6.89 5.57
N GLY A 32 5.29 -5.88 6.06
CA GLY A 32 6.73 -5.74 5.89
C GLY A 32 7.09 -4.47 5.12
N THR A 33 8.38 -4.33 4.88
CA THR A 33 8.97 -3.23 4.14
C THR A 33 9.72 -3.76 2.94
N PHE A 34 9.39 -3.31 1.74
CA PHE A 34 10.24 -3.57 0.59
C PHE A 34 11.40 -2.57 0.54
N VAL A 35 12.62 -3.08 0.42
CA VAL A 35 13.84 -2.30 0.27
C VAL A 35 14.38 -2.53 -1.14
N ALA A 36 14.34 -1.50 -1.97
CA ALA A 36 14.91 -1.54 -3.32
C ALA A 36 16.43 -1.63 -3.25
N ALA A 37 17.05 -2.21 -4.28
CA ALA A 37 18.51 -2.13 -4.42
C ALA A 37 18.93 -0.68 -4.67
N GLU A 38 20.08 -0.26 -4.15
CA GLU A 38 20.51 1.15 -4.06
C GLU A 38 20.50 1.93 -5.39
N GLU A 39 20.51 1.25 -6.53
CA GLU A 39 20.52 1.85 -7.88
C GLU A 39 19.11 2.15 -8.44
N GLU A 40 18.04 1.69 -7.80
CA GLU A 40 16.65 1.90 -8.25
C GLU A 40 15.90 2.77 -7.23
N GLY A 41 15.23 3.85 -7.68
CA GLY A 41 14.52 4.79 -6.81
C GLY A 41 13.47 4.17 -5.87
N ALA A 42 12.96 5.00 -4.96
CA ALA A 42 12.15 4.62 -3.77
C ALA A 42 12.81 3.51 -2.94
N ALA A 43 13.84 3.90 -2.18
CA ALA A 43 14.67 2.99 -1.39
C ALA A 43 13.89 2.12 -0.39
N ARG A 44 12.70 2.56 0.05
CA ARG A 44 11.93 1.88 1.10
C ARG A 44 10.42 2.11 0.90
N ILE A 45 9.66 1.02 0.77
CA ILE A 45 8.20 1.03 0.59
C ILE A 45 7.57 0.20 1.69
N GLU A 46 6.70 0.81 2.50
CA GLU A 46 5.93 0.11 3.51
C GLU A 46 4.71 -0.56 2.88
N LEU A 47 4.50 -1.85 3.21
CA LEU A 47 3.49 -2.68 2.60
C LEU A 47 2.31 -2.83 3.57
N TYR A 48 1.16 -2.27 3.24
CA TYR A 48 -0.05 -2.42 4.06
C TYR A 48 -1.10 -3.24 3.32
N LYS A 49 -1.77 -4.14 4.04
CA LYS A 49 -2.86 -4.95 3.53
C LYS A 49 -4.13 -4.67 4.29
N HIS A 50 -5.18 -4.28 3.59
CA HIS A 50 -6.50 -4.14 4.18
C HIS A 50 -7.03 -5.51 4.60
N GLN A 51 -7.53 -5.62 5.83
CA GLN A 51 -7.91 -6.88 6.46
C GLN A 51 -9.03 -7.59 5.70
N SER A 52 -10.11 -6.85 5.38
CA SER A 52 -11.33 -7.40 4.77
C SER A 52 -11.18 -7.63 3.27
N SER A 53 -10.91 -6.57 2.50
CA SER A 53 -10.80 -6.63 1.03
C SER A 53 -9.54 -7.35 0.52
N ARG A 54 -8.53 -7.60 1.38
CA ARG A 54 -7.23 -8.18 1.03
C ARG A 54 -6.42 -7.34 0.02
N LEU A 55 -6.86 -6.12 -0.27
CA LEU A 55 -6.15 -5.19 -1.14
C LEU A 55 -4.94 -4.57 -0.46
N TYR A 56 -3.95 -4.20 -1.27
CA TYR A 56 -2.67 -3.66 -0.79
C TYR A 56 -2.56 -2.17 -1.08
N LEU A 57 -2.14 -1.42 -0.07
CA LEU A 57 -1.76 -0.02 -0.17
C LEU A 57 -0.28 0.04 0.18
N ASN A 58 0.59 0.19 -0.80
CA ASN A 58 2.04 0.26 -0.57
C ASN A 58 2.48 1.72 -0.68
N VAL A 59 3.24 2.21 0.30
CA VAL A 59 3.51 3.64 0.44
C VAL A 59 4.95 3.89 0.90
N ASP A 60 5.64 4.86 0.30
CA ASP A 60 6.95 5.32 0.78
C ASP A 60 6.84 6.46 1.82
N ALA A 61 7.97 6.90 2.35
CA ALA A 61 8.04 7.96 3.36
C ALA A 61 7.43 9.31 2.90
N ASP A 62 7.39 9.57 1.59
CA ASP A 62 6.85 10.80 1.01
C ASP A 62 5.35 10.69 0.69
N GLY A 63 4.71 9.55 0.98
CA GLY A 63 3.30 9.31 0.68
C GLY A 63 3.04 8.93 -0.77
N ASN A 64 4.07 8.59 -1.55
CA ASN A 64 3.87 8.04 -2.89
C ASN A 64 3.30 6.63 -2.80
N CYS A 65 2.37 6.31 -3.70
CA CYS A 65 1.66 5.02 -3.69
C CYS A 65 2.20 4.08 -4.76
N TYR A 66 2.20 2.78 -4.47
CA TYR A 66 2.75 1.74 -5.34
C TYR A 66 1.85 0.51 -5.42
N VAL A 67 1.86 -0.15 -6.58
CA VAL A 67 1.26 -1.48 -6.78
C VAL A 67 2.32 -2.48 -7.18
N TYR A 68 2.11 -3.73 -6.78
CA TYR A 68 2.95 -4.83 -7.21
C TYR A 68 2.69 -5.15 -8.69
N ASP A 69 3.76 -5.22 -9.47
CA ASP A 69 3.80 -5.55 -10.88
C ASP A 69 4.65 -6.81 -11.07
N GLY A 70 3.96 -7.94 -11.26
CA GLY A 70 4.61 -9.24 -11.45
C GLY A 70 5.42 -9.33 -12.74
N ALA A 71 5.15 -8.48 -13.74
CA ALA A 71 5.95 -8.47 -14.97
C ALA A 71 7.34 -7.86 -14.71
N ASN A 72 7.42 -6.79 -13.93
CA ASN A 72 8.72 -6.25 -13.49
C ASN A 72 9.49 -7.25 -12.64
N ALA A 73 8.80 -7.90 -11.69
CA ALA A 73 9.39 -8.94 -10.85
C ALA A 73 10.01 -10.08 -11.69
N ALA A 74 9.29 -10.54 -12.72
CA ALA A 74 9.76 -11.60 -13.62
C ALA A 74 10.98 -11.18 -14.47
N ARG A 75 11.17 -9.88 -14.71
CA ARG A 75 12.36 -9.32 -15.37
C ARG A 75 13.52 -9.03 -14.41
N GLY A 76 13.33 -9.21 -13.10
CA GLY A 76 14.34 -8.91 -12.08
C GLY A 76 14.46 -7.42 -11.72
N GLU A 77 13.52 -6.60 -12.18
CA GLU A 77 13.43 -5.15 -11.93
C GLU A 77 12.65 -4.87 -10.62
N ASN A 78 12.58 -3.59 -10.21
CA ASN A 78 11.69 -3.16 -9.12
C ASN A 78 10.24 -3.61 -9.38
N PRO A 79 9.68 -4.52 -8.54
CA PRO A 79 8.33 -5.02 -8.72
C PRO A 79 7.27 -4.01 -8.26
N TYR A 80 7.63 -2.87 -7.69
CA TYR A 80 6.68 -1.87 -7.22
C TYR A 80 6.63 -0.70 -8.19
N ARG A 81 5.53 -0.61 -8.94
CA ARG A 81 5.28 0.48 -9.86
C ARG A 81 4.53 1.60 -9.15
N LYS A 82 5.07 2.81 -9.23
CA LYS A 82 4.43 4.02 -8.70
C LYS A 82 3.09 4.27 -9.42
N ILE A 83 2.08 4.60 -8.64
CA ILE A 83 0.75 5.01 -9.12
C ILE A 83 0.33 6.31 -8.47
N SER A 84 -0.68 6.97 -9.05
CA SER A 84 -1.24 8.17 -8.43
C SER A 84 -1.98 7.82 -7.14
N ARG A 85 -1.99 8.73 -6.15
CA ARG A 85 -2.78 8.57 -4.92
C ARG A 85 -4.27 8.34 -5.23
N ARG A 86 -4.81 9.02 -6.25
CA ARG A 86 -6.20 8.85 -6.68
C ARG A 86 -6.49 7.42 -7.16
N GLU A 87 -5.58 6.85 -7.97
CA GLU A 87 -5.69 5.47 -8.44
C GLU A 87 -5.60 4.48 -7.29
N ALA A 88 -4.66 4.69 -6.36
CA ALA A 88 -4.50 3.86 -5.18
C ALA A 88 -5.79 3.83 -4.35
N LEU A 89 -6.36 5.00 -4.04
CA LEU A 89 -7.60 5.11 -3.30
C LEU A 89 -8.82 4.59 -4.09
N GLY A 90 -8.81 4.72 -5.42
CA GLY A 90 -9.85 4.18 -6.30
C GLY A 90 -9.94 2.65 -6.22
N ILE A 91 -8.80 1.96 -6.11
CA ILE A 91 -8.75 0.50 -5.91
C ILE A 91 -9.47 0.12 -4.60
N PHE A 92 -9.31 0.91 -3.53
CA PHE A 92 -9.99 0.68 -2.25
C PHE A 92 -11.47 1.06 -2.25
N ALA A 93 -11.83 2.18 -2.88
CA ALA A 93 -13.20 2.68 -2.89
C ALA A 93 -14.19 1.70 -3.55
N VAL A 94 -13.76 1.00 -4.60
CA VAL A 94 -14.59 -0.03 -5.28
C VAL A 94 -14.81 -1.26 -4.40
N SER A 95 -13.90 -1.56 -3.46
CA SER A 95 -14.02 -2.74 -2.60
C SER A 95 -14.65 -2.48 -1.23
N VAL A 96 -14.72 -1.23 -0.77
CA VAL A 96 -15.39 -0.85 0.50
C VAL A 96 -16.84 -0.38 0.25
N GLY A 97 -17.18 0.01 -0.98
CA GLY A 97 -18.50 0.51 -1.35
C GLY A 97 -19.35 -0.47 -2.16
N ASP A 98 -19.90 -1.50 -1.52
CA ASP A 98 -21.27 -2.00 -1.82
C ASP A 98 -21.89 -2.76 -0.64
N ASN A 99 -21.90 -2.15 0.56
CA ASN A 99 -22.70 -2.66 1.67
C ASN A 99 -23.24 -1.55 2.61
N ARG A 100 -23.52 -0.36 2.07
CA ARG A 100 -24.20 0.73 2.79
C ARG A 100 -25.44 1.28 2.07
N SER A 101 -26.15 0.42 1.36
CA SER A 101 -27.57 0.63 1.02
C SER A 101 -28.37 -0.30 1.93
N SER A 102 -28.92 0.11 3.07
CA SER A 102 -30.16 0.89 3.10
C SER A 102 -30.36 1.48 4.50
N VAL A 103 -30.24 2.79 4.63
CA VAL A 103 -31.08 3.56 5.57
C VAL A 103 -31.61 4.73 4.75
N ILE A 104 -32.76 4.51 4.13
CA ILE A 104 -33.66 5.60 3.74
C ILE A 104 -34.90 5.39 4.60
N SER A 105 -35.07 6.37 5.48
CA SER A 105 -36.23 6.83 6.27
C SER A 105 -37.45 5.93 6.42
#